data_AF-A0A849BG83-F1
#
_entry.id   AF-A0A849BG83-F1
#
_cell.length_a   1.000
_cell.length_b   1.000
_cell.length_c   1.000
_cell.angle_alpha   90.00
_cell.angle_beta   90.00
_cell.angle_gamma   90.00
#
_symmetry.space_group_name_H-M   'P 1'
#
loop_
_entity.id
_entity.type
_entity.pdbx_description
1 polymer ?
#
loop_
_entity_poly.entity_id
_entity_poly.type
_entity_poly.pdbx_seq_one_letter_code
_entity_poly.pdbx_strand_id
1 'polypeptide(L)'
;MWLGIAAGVVAALGPLGALPAAAQSAPSGSEIYVCSGPKGVPEYRNGNGGKGCRRLDLPEVLTVPVTRQPSRGGGGGGGGGGGGGGGGGAAPLEGATAANFPRIDAATQRRRDGERRAVLEEELRSEQARLAALRAQFNEGQPQRQGDERNYQRYLDRTAALREDIARSEANAAALRRELANLKD
;
A
#
# COMPACT_ATOMS: atom_id res chain seq x y z
N MET A 1 -63.67 -2.69 -57.06
CA MET A 1 -64.56 -3.83 -56.72
C MET A 1 -63.96 -4.51 -55.51
N TRP A 2 -64.65 -4.40 -54.35
CA TRP A 2 -64.61 -5.27 -53.16
C TRP A 2 -63.35 -5.23 -52.27
N LEU A 3 -63.41 -4.59 -51.08
CA LEU A 3 -63.82 -5.13 -49.75
C LEU A 3 -62.91 -6.25 -49.22
N GLY A 4 -62.16 -6.00 -48.14
CA GLY A 4 -62.46 -6.57 -46.81
C GLY A 4 -61.30 -7.52 -46.40
N ILE A 5 -60.94 -7.85 -45.16
CA ILE A 5 -61.50 -7.77 -43.80
C ILE A 5 -60.30 -7.96 -42.84
N ALA A 6 -60.40 -7.41 -41.63
CA ALA A 6 -59.49 -7.61 -40.50
C ALA A 6 -59.73 -8.94 -39.75
N ALA A 7 -58.65 -9.57 -39.27
CA ALA A 7 -58.59 -10.45 -38.09
C ALA A 7 -57.10 -10.56 -37.69
N GLY A 8 -56.63 -10.28 -36.48
CA GLY A 8 -57.23 -10.57 -35.18
C GLY A 8 -56.60 -11.84 -34.61
N VAL A 9 -55.36 -11.77 -34.09
CA VAL A 9 -54.83 -12.76 -33.15
C VAL A 9 -54.13 -12.03 -32.01
N VAL A 10 -54.79 -12.06 -30.85
CA VAL A 10 -54.20 -11.78 -29.54
C VAL A 10 -53.96 -13.15 -28.87
N ALA A 11 -52.72 -13.42 -28.48
CA ALA A 11 -52.35 -14.42 -27.48
C ALA A 11 -51.00 -13.99 -26.90
N ALA A 12 -50.96 -13.36 -25.71
CA ALA A 12 -50.98 -13.97 -24.38
C ALA A 12 -49.55 -14.26 -23.84
N LEU A 13 -49.15 -13.40 -22.88
CA LEU A 13 -48.49 -13.68 -21.60
C LEU A 13 -47.27 -14.63 -21.55
N GLY A 14 -46.14 -14.07 -21.10
CA GLY A 14 -45.10 -14.81 -20.38
C GLY A 14 -43.82 -13.99 -20.14
N PRO A 15 -43.49 -13.58 -18.91
CA PRO A 15 -42.22 -12.90 -18.61
C PRO A 15 -41.14 -13.94 -18.30
N LEU A 16 -40.08 -13.99 -19.11
CA LEU A 16 -38.83 -14.64 -18.74
C LEU A 16 -37.81 -13.56 -18.42
N GLY A 17 -37.99 -12.93 -17.25
CA GLY A 17 -36.95 -12.12 -16.63
C GLY A 17 -35.83 -13.04 -16.19
N ALA A 18 -34.72 -13.03 -16.93
CA ALA A 18 -33.49 -13.68 -16.53
C ALA A 18 -32.96 -13.03 -15.26
N LEU A 19 -32.83 -13.82 -14.20
CA LEU A 19 -32.18 -13.46 -12.94
C LEU A 19 -30.70 -13.11 -13.20
N PRO A 20 -30.14 -12.05 -12.60
CA PRO A 20 -28.70 -11.84 -12.63
C PRO A 20 -28.03 -12.93 -11.77
N ALA A 21 -27.14 -13.70 -12.38
CA ALA A 21 -26.23 -14.58 -11.65
C ALA A 21 -25.34 -13.71 -10.74
N ALA A 22 -25.52 -13.85 -9.43
CA ALA A 22 -24.57 -13.33 -8.47
C ALA A 22 -23.21 -14.02 -8.71
N ALA A 23 -22.25 -13.26 -9.20
CA ALA A 23 -20.85 -13.69 -9.21
C ALA A 23 -20.41 -13.84 -7.75
N GLN A 24 -20.32 -15.08 -7.30
CA GLN A 24 -19.75 -15.41 -6.00
C GLN A 24 -18.24 -15.20 -6.11
N SER A 25 -17.74 -14.11 -5.53
CA SER A 25 -16.31 -13.91 -5.32
C SER A 25 -15.80 -15.01 -4.39
N ALA A 26 -14.95 -15.90 -4.89
CA ALA A 26 -14.25 -16.87 -4.05
C ALA A 26 -13.30 -16.12 -3.09
N PRO A 27 -13.19 -16.54 -1.82
CA PRO A 27 -12.24 -15.97 -0.90
C PRO A 27 -10.82 -16.23 -1.41
N SER A 28 -10.07 -15.15 -1.65
CA SER A 28 -8.65 -15.19 -2.01
C SER A 28 -7.81 -15.37 -0.75
N GLY A 29 -8.02 -16.49 -0.05
CA GLY A 29 -7.11 -16.96 0.98
C GLY A 29 -5.91 -17.62 0.32
N SER A 30 -4.70 -17.12 0.58
CA SER A 30 -3.49 -17.73 0.06
C SER A 30 -3.24 -19.06 0.78
N GLU A 31 -3.64 -20.20 0.18
CA GLU A 31 -3.41 -21.54 0.76
C GLU A 31 -1.90 -21.79 0.94
N ILE A 32 -1.45 -21.96 2.19
CA ILE A 32 -0.05 -22.26 2.51
C ILE A 32 0.11 -23.77 2.67
N TYR A 33 1.17 -24.34 2.08
CA TYR A 33 1.51 -25.76 2.16
C TYR A 33 2.86 -25.97 2.85
N VAL A 34 2.99 -27.06 3.61
CA VAL A 34 4.26 -27.52 4.19
C VAL A 34 4.74 -28.74 3.42
N CYS A 35 5.84 -28.58 2.68
CA CYS A 35 6.48 -29.61 1.88
C CYS A 35 7.62 -30.28 2.62
N SER A 36 7.78 -31.58 2.41
CA SER A 36 8.98 -32.31 2.85
C SER A 36 10.16 -31.94 1.95
N GLY A 37 11.02 -31.05 2.46
CA GLY A 37 12.22 -30.62 1.75
C GLY A 37 13.34 -31.67 1.78
N PRO A 38 14.35 -31.54 0.89
CA PRO A 38 15.53 -32.38 0.93
C PRO A 38 16.23 -32.27 2.28
N LYS A 39 16.53 -33.42 2.91
CA LYS A 39 17.08 -33.55 4.28
C LYS A 39 16.10 -33.32 5.44
N GLY A 40 14.79 -33.37 5.21
CA GLY A 40 13.78 -33.36 6.28
C GLY A 40 13.48 -31.98 6.88
N VAL A 41 13.95 -30.90 6.24
CA VAL A 41 13.60 -29.53 6.61
C VAL A 41 12.23 -29.18 6.00
N PRO A 42 11.25 -28.72 6.78
CA PRO A 42 9.95 -28.32 6.26
C PRO A 42 10.06 -27.04 5.44
N GLU A 43 9.55 -27.06 4.21
CA GLU A 43 9.52 -25.89 3.31
C GLU A 43 8.08 -25.37 3.19
N TYR A 44 7.87 -24.07 3.41
CA TYR A 44 6.55 -23.44 3.29
C TYR A 44 6.37 -22.84 1.90
N ARG A 45 5.30 -23.22 1.21
CA ARG A 45 5.01 -22.77 -0.16
C ARG A 45 3.60 -22.20 -0.29
N ASN A 46 3.46 -21.12 -1.06
CA ASN A 46 2.18 -20.47 -1.31
C ASN A 46 1.50 -21.04 -2.58
N GLY A 47 0.24 -21.45 -2.47
CA GLY A 47 -0.67 -21.79 -3.57
C GLY A 47 -0.48 -23.16 -4.24
N ASN A 48 0.73 -23.58 -4.61
CA ASN A 48 0.93 -24.84 -5.35
C ASN A 48 1.57 -25.94 -4.49
N GLY A 49 0.73 -26.72 -3.82
CA GLY A 49 1.12 -27.92 -3.08
C GLY A 49 1.45 -29.09 -4.00
N GLY A 50 2.73 -29.26 -4.33
CA GLY A 50 3.23 -30.40 -5.10
C GLY A 50 3.18 -31.74 -4.33
N LYS A 51 3.75 -32.80 -4.91
CA LYS A 51 3.87 -34.11 -4.27
C LYS A 51 4.76 -34.00 -3.01
N GLY A 52 4.27 -34.48 -1.87
CA GLY A 52 4.99 -34.39 -0.59
C GLY A 52 4.70 -33.13 0.23
N CYS A 53 3.67 -32.36 -0.15
CA CYS A 53 3.20 -31.16 0.54
C CYS A 53 1.85 -31.38 1.23
N ARG A 54 1.74 -30.95 2.49
CA ARG A 54 0.48 -30.95 3.27
C ARG A 54 -0.06 -29.53 3.37
N ARG A 55 -1.34 -29.32 3.06
CA ARG A 55 -1.99 -28.01 3.25
C ARG A 55 -2.02 -27.65 4.73
N LEU A 56 -1.58 -26.44 5.06
CA LEU A 56 -1.65 -25.89 6.40
C LEU A 56 -2.99 -25.15 6.51
N ASP A 57 -3.82 -25.62 7.43
CA ASP A 57 -5.11 -25.00 7.73
C ASP A 57 -4.85 -23.86 8.72
N LEU A 58 -4.56 -22.67 8.20
CA LEU A 58 -4.46 -21.48 9.04
C LEU A 58 -5.87 -20.94 9.23
N PRO A 59 -6.28 -20.64 10.48
CA PRO A 59 -7.51 -19.91 10.69
C PRO A 59 -7.43 -18.59 9.93
N GLU A 60 -8.50 -18.24 9.22
CA GLU A 60 -8.62 -16.95 8.56
C GLU A 60 -8.42 -15.85 9.63
N VAL A 61 -7.30 -15.12 9.53
CA VAL A 61 -6.99 -14.04 10.46
C VAL A 61 -7.90 -12.86 10.11
N LEU A 62 -9.14 -12.93 10.57
CA LEU A 62 -10.18 -11.91 10.35
C LEU A 62 -9.91 -10.62 11.13
N THR A 63 -8.94 -10.62 12.05
CA THR A 63 -8.55 -9.44 12.82
C THR A 63 -7.05 -9.43 13.04
N VAL A 64 -6.38 -8.38 12.55
CA VAL A 64 -5.05 -8.01 13.02
C VAL A 64 -5.26 -7.01 14.15
N PRO A 65 -4.91 -7.32 15.41
CA PRO A 65 -5.02 -6.35 16.49
C PRO A 65 -4.15 -5.14 16.16
N VAL A 66 -4.78 -3.97 16.09
CA VAL A 66 -4.07 -2.69 15.94
C VAL A 66 -3.15 -2.53 17.15
N THR A 67 -1.85 -2.67 16.95
CA THR A 67 -0.89 -2.13 17.90
C THR A 67 -1.01 -0.62 17.81
N ARG A 68 -1.59 0.02 18.82
CA ARG A 68 -1.50 1.47 18.95
C ARG A 68 -0.03 1.77 19.16
N GLN A 69 0.64 2.28 18.13
CA GLN A 69 1.96 2.85 18.30
C GLN A 69 1.84 3.93 19.38
N PRO A 70 2.68 3.91 20.43
CA PRO A 70 2.62 4.94 21.44
C PRO A 70 2.90 6.28 20.76
N SER A 71 1.89 7.16 20.74
CA SER A 71 2.07 8.54 20.34
C SER A 71 3.18 9.14 21.19
N ARG A 72 4.34 9.41 20.57
CA ARG A 72 5.37 10.23 21.20
C ARG A 72 4.78 11.63 21.35
N GLY A 73 4.50 12.00 22.60
CA GLY A 73 3.94 13.29 22.96
C GLY A 73 4.80 14.44 22.43
N GLY A 74 4.25 15.19 21.48
CA GLY A 74 4.71 16.51 21.10
C GLY A 74 3.75 17.53 21.71
N GLY A 75 4.29 18.42 22.55
CA GLY A 75 3.53 19.48 23.19
C GLY A 75 2.98 20.52 22.20
N GLY A 76 1.82 21.07 22.55
CA GLY A 76 1.17 22.18 21.86
C GLY A 76 -0.29 22.27 22.30
N GLY A 77 -0.59 23.28 23.12
CA GLY A 77 -1.81 23.36 23.93
C GLY A 77 -3.09 23.79 23.21
N GLY A 78 -4.20 23.70 23.94
CA GLY A 78 -5.44 24.40 23.63
C GLY A 78 -6.73 23.64 23.95
N GLY A 79 -7.21 23.77 25.20
CA GLY A 79 -8.64 23.99 25.47
C GLY A 79 -9.60 22.80 25.60
N GLY A 80 -9.93 22.47 26.85
CA GLY A 80 -11.34 22.41 27.29
C GLY A 80 -12.01 21.03 27.42
N GLY A 81 -12.34 20.67 28.66
CA GLY A 81 -13.63 20.03 28.97
C GLY A 81 -13.63 18.62 29.58
N GLY A 82 -13.51 18.57 30.91
CA GLY A 82 -14.43 17.84 31.81
C GLY A 82 -14.45 16.30 31.83
N GLY A 83 -14.23 15.73 33.03
CA GLY A 83 -14.72 14.40 33.40
C GLY A 83 -13.79 13.64 34.32
N GLY A 84 -14.03 13.74 35.64
CA GLY A 84 -13.27 13.02 36.66
C GLY A 84 -13.59 11.52 36.75
N GLY A 85 -12.69 10.78 37.38
CA GLY A 85 -12.85 9.37 37.74
C GLY A 85 -11.50 8.79 38.14
N GLY A 86 -11.32 8.53 39.43
CA GLY A 86 -10.01 8.27 40.03
C GLY A 86 -9.46 6.87 39.83
N GLY A 87 -8.19 6.73 40.21
CA GLY A 87 -7.67 5.52 40.83
C GLY A 87 -6.80 4.65 39.94
N GLY A 88 -5.50 4.67 40.23
CA GLY A 88 -4.56 3.62 39.81
C GLY A 88 -3.43 4.15 38.95
N GLY A 89 -2.40 4.72 39.59
CA GLY A 89 -1.10 4.87 38.96
C GLY A 89 -0.55 3.49 38.64
N ALA A 90 -0.79 3.02 37.42
CA ALA A 90 -0.04 1.92 36.85
C ALA A 90 1.30 2.50 36.39
N ALA A 91 2.34 2.26 37.18
CA ALA A 91 3.71 2.38 36.72
C ALA A 91 3.85 1.68 35.35
N PRO A 92 4.69 2.18 34.43
CA PRO A 92 4.95 1.46 33.19
C PRO A 92 5.39 0.04 33.56
N LEU A 93 4.69 -0.97 33.06
CA LEU A 93 5.16 -2.36 33.07
C LEU A 93 6.33 -2.47 32.06
N GLU A 94 7.41 -1.73 32.33
CA GLU A 94 8.71 -1.88 31.70
C GLU A 94 9.33 -3.17 32.24
N GLY A 95 9.03 -4.29 31.60
CA GLY A 95 9.84 -5.50 31.80
C GLY A 95 9.19 -6.83 31.43
N ALA A 96 7.87 -6.97 31.53
CA ALA A 96 7.25 -8.30 31.44
C ALA A 96 7.21 -8.89 30.01
N THR A 97 7.27 -8.06 28.97
CA THR A 97 7.32 -8.52 27.57
C THR A 97 8.68 -8.34 26.90
N ALA A 98 9.65 -7.68 27.55
CA ALA A 98 11.00 -7.48 27.00
C ALA A 98 12.02 -8.55 27.46
N ALA A 99 11.68 -9.34 28.47
CA ALA A 99 12.59 -10.34 29.05
C ALA A 99 12.69 -11.64 28.23
N ASN A 100 11.68 -11.98 27.42
CA ASN A 100 11.57 -13.26 26.70
C ASN A 100 11.76 -13.16 25.17
N PHE A 101 12.09 -11.99 24.63
CA PHE A 101 12.42 -11.85 23.20
C PHE A 101 13.93 -11.95 22.98
N PRO A 102 14.38 -12.73 21.97
CA PRO A 102 15.79 -12.76 21.58
C PRO A 102 16.27 -11.35 21.24
N ARG A 103 17.24 -10.83 22.01
CA ARG A 103 17.88 -9.55 21.68
C ARG A 103 18.86 -9.77 20.55
N ILE A 104 18.86 -8.85 19.60
CA ILE A 104 19.84 -8.87 18.52
C ILE A 104 21.15 -8.28 19.03
N ASP A 105 22.27 -8.89 18.65
CA ASP A 105 23.58 -8.39 19.06
C ASP A 105 23.87 -7.00 18.46
N ALA A 106 24.66 -6.21 19.19
CA ALA A 106 24.95 -4.82 18.81
C ALA A 106 25.71 -4.71 17.47
N ALA A 107 26.51 -5.71 17.09
CA ALA A 107 27.22 -5.69 15.82
C ALA A 107 26.26 -5.90 14.63
N THR A 108 25.32 -6.83 14.77
CA THR A 108 24.26 -7.07 13.78
C THR A 108 23.31 -5.88 13.69
N GLN A 109 22.96 -5.25 14.82
CA GLN A 109 22.12 -4.04 14.81
C GLN A 109 22.81 -2.90 14.03
N ARG A 110 24.07 -2.57 14.34
CA ARG A 110 24.85 -1.56 13.61
C ARG A 110 24.98 -1.87 12.13
N ARG A 111 25.22 -3.13 11.75
CA ARG A 111 25.29 -3.53 10.34
C ARG A 111 23.98 -3.24 9.62
N ARG A 112 22.83 -3.62 10.20
CA ARG A 112 21.52 -3.35 9.60
C ARG A 112 21.20 -1.87 9.51
N ASP A 113 21.57 -1.10 10.54
CA ASP A 113 21.34 0.35 10.54
C ASP A 113 22.22 1.02 9.47
N GLY A 114 23.46 0.54 9.28
CA GLY A 114 24.32 0.94 8.18
C GLY A 114 23.78 0.57 6.79
N GLU A 115 23.27 -0.65 6.61
CA GLU A 115 22.61 -1.08 5.37
C GLU A 115 21.37 -0.23 5.07
N ARG A 116 20.51 0.01 6.08
CA ARG A 116 19.33 0.87 5.94
C ARG A 116 19.71 2.29 5.53
N ARG A 117 20.72 2.86 6.17
CA ARG A 117 21.24 4.20 5.84
C ARG A 117 21.75 4.23 4.40
N ALA A 118 22.54 3.24 3.99
CA ALA A 118 23.08 3.16 2.63
C ALA A 118 21.97 3.07 1.56
N VAL A 119 20.93 2.27 1.80
CA VAL A 119 19.79 2.16 0.87
C VAL A 119 19.05 3.49 0.74
N LEU A 120 18.72 4.13 1.87
CA LEU A 120 18.02 5.43 1.85
C LEU A 120 18.86 6.55 1.21
N GLU A 121 20.18 6.53 1.39
CA GLU A 121 21.08 7.48 0.74
C GLU A 121 21.11 7.28 -0.78
N GLU A 122 21.13 6.03 -1.25
CA GLU A 122 21.10 5.71 -2.67
C GLU A 122 19.74 6.10 -3.30
N GLU A 123 18.64 5.78 -2.62
CA GLU A 123 17.30 6.21 -3.05
C GLU A 123 17.20 7.75 -3.11
N LEU A 124 17.75 8.45 -2.11
CA LEU A 124 17.78 9.90 -2.10
C LEU A 124 18.60 10.46 -3.26
N ARG A 125 19.74 9.86 -3.61
CA ARG A 125 20.56 10.27 -4.76
C ARG A 125 19.81 10.07 -6.07
N SER A 126 19.18 8.91 -6.24
CA SER A 126 18.36 8.60 -7.42
C SER A 126 17.21 9.60 -7.57
N GLU A 127 16.48 9.88 -6.49
CA GLU A 127 15.36 10.82 -6.52
C GLU A 127 15.82 12.27 -6.79
N GLN A 128 16.97 12.68 -6.24
CA GLN A 128 17.56 13.99 -6.55
C GLN A 128 17.99 14.11 -8.01
N ALA A 129 18.56 13.05 -8.59
CA ALA A 129 18.92 13.03 -10.01
C ALA A 129 17.67 13.11 -10.90
N ARG A 130 16.60 12.38 -10.54
CA ARG A 130 15.30 12.46 -11.21
C ARG A 130 14.73 13.88 -11.14
N LEU A 131 14.73 14.50 -9.95
CA LEU A 131 14.25 15.86 -9.76
C LEU A 131 15.04 16.87 -10.60
N ALA A 132 16.38 16.73 -10.66
CA ALA A 132 17.22 17.58 -11.49
C ALA A 132 16.88 17.44 -12.98
N ALA A 133 16.68 16.21 -13.46
CA ALA A 133 16.27 15.95 -14.84
C ALA A 133 14.88 16.52 -15.17
N LEU A 134 13.92 16.40 -14.25
CA LEU A 134 12.58 16.99 -14.41
C LEU A 134 12.63 18.52 -14.45
N ARG A 135 13.40 19.14 -13.55
CA ARG A 135 13.60 20.60 -13.54
C ARG A 135 14.28 21.11 -14.80
N ALA A 136 15.27 20.38 -15.31
CA ALA A 136 15.92 20.70 -16.58
C ALA A 136 14.93 20.64 -17.75
N GLN A 137 14.09 19.61 -17.81
CA GLN A 137 13.03 19.49 -18.84
C GLN A 137 11.97 20.58 -18.71
N PHE A 138 11.61 20.95 -17.48
CA PHE A 138 10.64 22.00 -17.20
C PHE A 138 11.16 23.38 -17.59
N ASN A 139 12.48 23.58 -17.62
CA ASN A 139 13.15 24.77 -18.17
C ASN A 139 12.50 26.07 -17.68
N GLU A 140 12.47 26.27 -16.36
CA GLU A 140 11.88 27.45 -15.69
C GLU A 140 10.39 27.69 -16.01
N GLY A 141 9.66 26.64 -16.37
CA GLY A 141 8.26 26.71 -16.75
C GLY A 141 8.01 26.93 -18.22
N GLN A 142 9.06 26.91 -19.03
CA GLN A 142 9.01 26.99 -20.47
C GLN A 142 9.65 25.73 -21.08
N PRO A 143 9.07 24.53 -20.86
CA PRO A 143 9.58 23.32 -21.47
C PRO A 143 9.64 23.50 -22.99
N GLN A 144 10.67 22.95 -23.63
CA GLN A 144 10.80 23.04 -25.08
C GLN A 144 9.63 22.33 -25.76
N ARG A 145 9.01 22.98 -26.74
CA ARG A 145 7.95 22.38 -27.56
C ARG A 145 8.51 21.23 -28.38
N GLN A 146 7.84 20.09 -28.32
CA GLN A 146 8.22 18.92 -29.11
C GLN A 146 7.52 18.94 -30.47
N GLY A 147 8.15 18.36 -31.50
CA GLY A 147 7.64 18.43 -32.89
C GLY A 147 6.32 17.67 -33.12
N ASP A 148 6.02 16.71 -32.27
CA ASP A 148 4.78 15.92 -32.20
C ASP A 148 3.62 16.68 -31.50
N GLU A 149 3.91 17.79 -30.82
CA GLU A 149 2.94 18.65 -30.12
C GLU A 149 2.33 19.70 -31.06
N ARG A 150 1.71 19.21 -32.14
CA ARG A 150 0.99 20.05 -33.11
C ARG A 150 -0.15 20.86 -32.48
N ASN A 151 -0.76 20.34 -31.41
CA ASN A 151 -1.81 21.01 -30.65
C ASN A 151 -1.22 21.76 -29.44
N TYR A 152 -1.60 23.02 -29.24
CA TYR A 152 -1.22 23.81 -28.07
C TYR A 152 -1.70 23.20 -26.75
N GLN A 153 -2.86 22.55 -26.73
CA GLN A 153 -3.38 21.93 -25.51
C GLN A 153 -2.45 20.82 -24.98
N ARG A 154 -1.87 19.98 -25.86
CA ARG A 154 -0.92 18.93 -25.45
C ARG A 154 0.31 19.50 -24.75
N TYR A 155 0.78 20.66 -25.20
CA TYR A 155 1.89 21.36 -24.58
C TYR A 155 1.53 21.82 -23.15
N LEU A 156 0.34 22.40 -22.98
CA LEU A 156 -0.14 22.83 -21.66
C LEU A 156 -0.29 21.64 -20.70
N ASP A 157 -0.91 20.55 -21.17
CA ASP A 157 -1.15 19.35 -20.37
C ASP A 157 0.18 18.71 -19.93
N ARG A 158 1.18 18.59 -20.84
CA ARG A 158 2.52 18.11 -20.47
C ARG A 158 3.21 19.06 -19.50
N THR A 159 3.11 20.37 -19.71
CA THR A 159 3.72 21.35 -18.82
C THR A 159 3.13 21.24 -17.42
N ALA A 160 1.81 21.06 -17.31
CA ALA A 160 1.14 20.81 -16.03
C ALA A 160 1.60 19.49 -15.40
N ALA A 161 1.66 18.40 -16.16
CA ALA A 161 2.15 17.11 -15.69
C ALA A 161 3.60 17.18 -15.18
N LEU A 162 4.50 17.89 -15.89
CA LEU A 162 5.88 18.11 -15.46
C LEU A 162 5.94 18.86 -14.12
N ARG A 163 5.07 19.85 -13.89
CA ARG A 163 5.01 20.55 -12.59
C ARG A 163 4.58 19.63 -11.47
N GLU A 164 3.58 18.80 -11.71
CA GLU A 164 3.11 17.81 -10.73
C GLU A 164 4.18 16.77 -10.43
N ASP A 165 4.89 16.28 -11.45
CA ASP A 165 6.00 15.33 -11.29
C ASP A 165 7.13 15.94 -10.45
N ILE A 166 7.48 17.20 -10.69
CA ILE A 166 8.46 17.93 -9.87
C ILE A 166 7.99 18.01 -8.42
N ALA A 167 6.74 18.43 -8.18
CA ALA A 167 6.20 18.56 -6.83
C ALA A 167 6.18 17.21 -6.08
N ARG A 168 5.80 16.12 -6.76
CA ARG A 168 5.86 14.76 -6.21
C ARG A 168 7.29 14.36 -5.86
N SER A 169 8.23 14.59 -6.76
CA SER A 169 9.64 14.23 -6.55
C SER A 169 10.30 15.04 -5.42
N GLU A 170 9.95 16.32 -5.28
CA GLU A 170 10.37 17.16 -4.15
C GLU A 170 9.84 16.64 -2.81
N ALA A 171 8.56 16.24 -2.77
CA ALA A 171 7.96 15.66 -1.57
C ALA A 171 8.62 14.33 -1.18
N ASN A 172 8.92 13.47 -2.15
CA ASN A 172 9.63 12.20 -1.94
C ASN A 172 11.04 12.44 -1.40
N ALA A 173 11.82 13.33 -2.03
CA ALA A 173 13.16 13.67 -1.57
C ALA A 173 13.13 14.27 -0.15
N ALA A 174 12.11 15.07 0.18
CA ALA A 174 11.93 15.60 1.53
C ALA A 174 11.58 14.48 2.53
N ALA A 175 10.77 13.49 2.15
CA ALA A 175 10.47 12.34 3.00
C ALA A 175 11.71 11.50 3.30
N LEU A 176 12.49 11.13 2.28
CA LEU A 176 13.74 10.37 2.43
C LEU A 176 14.75 11.11 3.34
N ARG A 177 14.88 12.44 3.19
CA ARG A 177 15.73 13.25 4.08
C ARG A 177 15.27 13.20 5.55
N ARG A 178 13.96 13.20 5.81
CA ARG A 178 13.43 13.05 7.17
C ARG A 178 13.70 11.65 7.73
N GLU A 179 13.57 10.62 6.90
CA GLU A 179 13.88 9.25 7.32
C GLU A 179 15.35 9.08 7.68
N LEU A 180 16.26 9.60 6.86
CA LEU A 180 17.69 9.64 7.16
C LEU A 180 17.98 10.40 8.46
N ALA A 181 17.36 11.55 8.68
CA ALA A 181 17.52 12.31 9.92
C ALA A 181 16.99 11.57 11.16
N ASN A 182 16.02 10.66 10.98
CA ASN A 182 15.47 9.84 12.05
C ASN A 182 16.34 8.61 12.38
N LEU A 183 17.27 8.24 11.49
CA LEU A 183 18.28 7.21 11.76
C LEU A 183 19.37 7.79 12.67
N LYS A 184 19.08 7.84 13.97
CA LYS A 184 20.06 8.13 15.02
C LYS A 184 21.13 7.03 15.05
N ASP A 185 22.37 7.45 15.29
CA ASP A 185 23.53 6.55 15.48
C ASP A 185 23.42 5.69 16.75
#